data_AF-A0A432SB98-F1
#
_entry.id   AF-A0A432SB98-F1
#
_cell.length_a   1.000
_cell.length_b   1.000
_cell.length_c   1.000
_cell.angle_alpha   90.00
_cell.angle_beta   90.00
_cell.angle_gamma   90.00
#
_symmetry.space_group_name_H-M   'P 1'
#
loop_
_entity.id
_entity.type
_entity.pdbx_description
1 polymer ?
#
loop_
_entity_poly.entity_id
_entity_poly.type
_entity_poly.pdbx_seq_one_letter_code
_entity_poly.pdbx_strand_id
1 'polypeptide(L)'
;IKDFDFENSGELKNIKAMVSSMTKKEREEPDLINNSRKQRIAIGCGLTIVEINRMIKQFKNAGKMAKKFSGKNGMKQLQSMMGGAGGPGGMAGLPR
;
A
#
# COMPACT_ATOMS: atom_id res chain seq x y z
N ILE A 1 2.97 0.87 10.42
CA ILE A 1 1.87 0.74 9.43
C ILE A 1 0.66 1.43 10.06
N LYS A 2 0.66 2.76 10.13
CA LYS A 2 -0.29 3.51 10.97
C LYS A 2 -1.14 4.55 10.20
N ASP A 3 -0.96 4.67 8.89
CA ASP A 3 -1.60 5.72 8.09
C ASP A 3 -2.32 5.17 6.83
N PHE A 4 -2.85 3.95 6.90
CA PHE A 4 -3.82 3.44 5.91
C PHE A 4 -5.20 3.51 6.54
N ASP A 5 -5.67 4.75 6.72
CA ASP A 5 -6.98 5.04 7.32
C ASP A 5 -8.09 4.78 6.28
N PHE A 6 -8.27 3.50 5.92
CA PHE A 6 -9.27 3.05 4.95
C PHE A 6 -10.72 3.25 5.44
N GLU A 7 -10.92 3.67 6.69
CA GLU A 7 -12.23 3.86 7.30
C GLU A 7 -12.94 5.14 6.81
N ASN A 8 -12.21 6.05 6.15
CA ASN A 8 -12.84 7.23 5.54
C ASN A 8 -13.43 6.88 4.16
N SER A 9 -14.76 6.77 4.11
CA SER A 9 -15.52 6.55 2.86
C SER A 9 -15.20 7.58 1.75
N GLY A 10 -14.75 8.78 2.11
CA GLY A 10 -14.34 9.82 1.16
C GLY A 10 -13.04 9.51 0.43
N GLU A 11 -12.03 8.99 1.13
CA GLU A 11 -10.73 8.65 0.50
C GLU A 11 -10.87 7.50 -0.48
N LEU A 12 -11.66 6.49 -0.13
CA LEU A 12 -11.99 5.38 -1.03
C LEU A 12 -12.70 5.86 -2.31
N LYS A 13 -13.62 6.84 -2.19
CA LYS A 13 -14.27 7.46 -3.35
C LYS A 13 -13.25 8.19 -4.23
N ASN A 14 -12.34 8.94 -3.63
CA ASN A 14 -11.31 9.69 -4.35
C ASN A 14 -10.34 8.75 -5.07
N ILE A 15 -9.92 7.66 -4.42
CA ILE A 15 -9.08 6.63 -5.04
C ILE A 15 -9.82 5.99 -6.22
N LYS A 16 -11.09 5.63 -6.05
CA LYS A 16 -11.90 5.04 -7.13
C LYS A 16 -12.06 6.00 -8.30
N ALA A 17 -12.32 7.28 -8.05
CA ALA A 17 -12.43 8.32 -9.07
C ALA A 17 -11.10 8.53 -9.81
N MET A 18 -9.98 8.58 -9.08
CA MET A 18 -8.64 8.70 -9.64
C MET A 18 -8.31 7.52 -10.55
N VAL A 19 -8.49 6.28 -10.08
CA VAL A 19 -8.23 5.07 -10.86
C VAL A 19 -9.12 5.03 -12.11
N SER A 20 -10.39 5.40 -11.97
CA SER A 20 -11.33 5.45 -13.12
C SER A 20 -10.90 6.46 -14.19
N SER A 21 -10.22 7.55 -13.81
CA SER A 21 -9.71 8.58 -14.73
C SER A 21 -8.38 8.19 -15.41
N MET A 22 -7.68 7.17 -14.92
CA MET A 22 -6.48 6.62 -15.54
C MET A 22 -6.81 5.72 -16.73
N THR A 23 -5.93 5.71 -17.72
CA THR A 23 -5.94 4.70 -18.79
C THR A 23 -5.37 3.37 -18.30
N LYS A 24 -5.70 2.27 -18.99
CA LYS A 24 -5.19 0.93 -18.64
C LYS A 24 -3.66 0.86 -18.55
N LYS A 25 -2.97 1.47 -19.53
CA LYS A 25 -1.50 1.54 -19.56
C LYS A 25 -0.92 2.27 -18.33
N GLU A 26 -1.55 3.38 -17.91
CA GLU A 26 -1.10 4.13 -16.73
C GLU A 26 -1.34 3.39 -15.41
N ARG A 27 -2.35 2.51 -15.35
CA ARG A 27 -2.61 1.66 -14.17
C ARG A 27 -1.60 0.52 -14.05
N GLU A 28 -1.25 -0.08 -15.18
CA GLU A 28 -0.25 -1.16 -15.26
C GLU A 28 1.17 -0.62 -15.02
N GLU A 29 1.47 0.58 -15.54
CA GLU A 29 2.78 1.22 -15.45
C GLU A 29 2.67 2.65 -14.89
N PRO A 30 2.74 2.80 -13.54
CA PRO A 30 2.62 4.09 -12.88
C PRO A 30 3.75 5.08 -13.20
N ASP A 31 4.86 4.61 -13.76
CA ASP A 31 6.00 5.44 -14.14
C ASP A 31 5.73 6.27 -15.40
N LEU A 32 4.74 5.88 -16.21
CA LEU A 32 4.29 6.65 -17.38
C LEU A 32 3.58 7.95 -16.98
N ILE A 33 3.17 8.12 -15.72
CA ILE A 33 2.37 9.26 -15.24
C ILE A 33 3.23 10.52 -15.11
N ASN A 34 3.42 11.22 -16.24
CA ASN A 34 4.06 12.54 -16.32
C ASN A 34 3.11 13.69 -15.93
N ASN A 35 3.60 14.93 -15.91
CA ASN A 35 2.80 16.09 -15.49
C ASN A 35 1.54 16.32 -16.35
N SER A 36 1.62 16.12 -17.67
CA SER A 36 0.46 16.24 -18.57
C SER A 36 -0.63 15.22 -18.23
N ARG A 37 -0.24 13.97 -17.95
CA ARG A 37 -1.18 12.92 -17.54
C ARG A 37 -1.78 13.19 -16.16
N LYS A 38 -0.99 13.72 -15.21
CA LYS A 38 -1.50 14.14 -13.90
C LYS A 38 -2.56 15.23 -14.01
N GLN A 39 -2.36 16.20 -14.90
CA GLN A 39 -3.36 17.24 -15.17
C GLN A 39 -4.66 16.65 -15.71
N ARG A 40 -4.57 15.75 -16.69
CA ARG A 40 -5.73 15.04 -17.24
C ARG A 40 -6.50 14.26 -16.17
N ILE A 41 -5.77 13.51 -15.32
CA ILE A 41 -6.37 12.72 -14.24
C ILE A 41 -7.01 13.63 -13.20
N ALA A 42 -6.34 14.72 -12.81
CA ALA A 42 -6.83 15.74 -11.87
C ALA A 42 -8.18 16.31 -12.31
N ILE A 43 -8.28 16.72 -13.58
CA ILE A 43 -9.52 17.23 -14.17
C ILE A 43 -10.60 16.13 -14.18
N GLY A 44 -10.24 14.89 -14.53
CA GLY A 44 -11.19 13.78 -14.63
C GLY A 44 -11.77 13.31 -13.29
N CYS A 45 -11.00 13.40 -12.19
CA CYS A 45 -11.46 12.96 -10.87
C CYS A 45 -11.78 14.10 -9.90
N GLY A 46 -11.62 15.36 -10.32
CA GLY A 46 -11.87 16.55 -9.48
C GLY A 46 -10.88 16.72 -8.32
N LEU A 47 -9.67 16.17 -8.46
CA LEU A 47 -8.61 16.26 -7.44
C LEU A 47 -7.48 17.17 -7.90
N THR A 48 -6.70 17.67 -6.96
CA THR A 48 -5.49 18.43 -7.25
C THR A 48 -4.32 17.51 -7.64
N ILE A 49 -3.36 18.06 -8.38
CA ILE A 49 -2.12 17.35 -8.72
C ILE A 49 -1.34 16.94 -7.47
N VAL A 50 -1.43 17.74 -6.40
CA VAL A 50 -0.75 17.47 -5.12
C VAL A 50 -1.34 16.22 -4.48
N GLU A 51 -2.67 16.08 -4.44
CA GLU A 51 -3.36 14.90 -3.93
C GLU A 51 -2.99 13.65 -4.74
N ILE A 52 -3.00 13.76 -6.08
CA ILE A 52 -2.59 12.66 -6.96
C ILE A 52 -1.15 12.22 -6.67
N ASN A 53 -0.22 13.17 -6.49
CA ASN A 53 1.17 12.84 -6.16
C ASN A 53 1.30 12.13 -4.82
N ARG A 54 0.50 12.50 -3.82
CA ARG A 54 0.47 11.83 -2.51
C ARG A 54 -0.05 10.40 -2.65
N MET A 55 -1.17 10.21 -3.34
CA MET A 55 -1.78 8.90 -3.58
C MET A 55 -0.82 7.97 -4.33
N ILE A 56 -0.21 8.44 -5.43
CA ILE A 56 0.76 7.64 -6.21
C ILE A 56 1.95 7.20 -5.33
N LYS A 57 2.47 8.09 -4.47
CA LYS A 57 3.56 7.75 -3.54
C LYS A 57 3.11 6.69 -2.52
N GLN A 58 1.92 6.84 -1.95
CA GLN A 58 1.37 5.86 -0.99
C GLN A 58 1.23 4.47 -1.64
N PHE A 59 0.70 4.39 -2.88
CA PHE A 59 0.62 3.13 -3.62
C PHE A 59 2.00 2.53 -3.93
N LYS A 60 2.97 3.33 -4.36
CA LYS A 60 4.34 2.85 -4.58
C LYS A 60 4.97 2.30 -3.29
N ASN A 61 4.73 2.95 -2.16
CA ASN A 61 5.23 2.50 -0.87
C ASN A 61 4.53 1.22 -0.39
N ALA A 62 3.21 1.11 -0.57
CA ALA A 62 2.44 -0.10 -0.28
C ALA A 62 2.96 -1.28 -1.11
N GLY A 63 3.16 -1.09 -2.43
CA GLY A 63 3.69 -2.11 -3.32
C GLY A 63 5.12 -2.55 -2.94
N LYS A 64 5.98 -1.61 -2.51
CA LYS A 64 7.32 -1.94 -2.00
C LYS A 64 7.26 -2.77 -0.72
N MET A 65 6.40 -2.42 0.23
CA MET A 65 6.19 -3.21 1.44
C MET A 65 5.64 -4.59 1.10
N ALA A 66 4.59 -4.68 0.28
CA ALA A 66 4.01 -5.95 -0.17
C ALA A 66 5.06 -6.86 -0.80
N LYS A 67 5.91 -6.34 -1.71
CA LYS A 67 7.03 -7.10 -2.30
C LYS A 67 8.07 -7.55 -1.27
N LYS A 68 8.38 -6.69 -0.29
CA LYS A 68 9.34 -7.01 0.78
C LYS A 68 8.82 -8.14 1.67
N PHE A 69 7.52 -8.17 1.94
CA PHE A 69 6.87 -9.20 2.75
C PHE A 69 6.52 -10.47 1.96
N SER A 70 6.27 -10.38 0.65
CA SER A 70 5.93 -11.55 -0.19
C SER A 70 7.16 -12.39 -0.59
N GLY A 71 8.38 -11.90 -0.37
CA GLY A 71 9.61 -12.64 -0.66
C GLY A 71 9.97 -13.64 0.45
N LYS A 72 10.82 -14.64 0.13
CA LYS A 72 11.36 -15.62 1.12
C LYS A 72 11.96 -14.97 2.37
N ASN A 73 12.53 -13.77 2.23
CA ASN A 73 13.10 -13.00 3.34
C ASN A 73 12.02 -12.30 4.19
N GLY A 74 10.89 -11.92 3.59
CA GLY A 74 9.72 -11.38 4.29
C GLY A 74 9.03 -12.42 5.17
N MET A 75 8.91 -13.66 4.67
CA MET A 75 8.40 -14.80 5.44
C MET A 75 9.32 -15.13 6.63
N LYS A 76 10.65 -15.11 6.45
CA LYS A 76 11.62 -15.26 7.55
C LYS A 76 11.51 -14.12 8.58
N GLN A 77 11.37 -12.87 8.13
CA GLN A 77 11.24 -11.72 9.03
C GLN A 77 9.92 -11.76 9.81
N LEU A 78 8.83 -12.16 9.15
CA LEU A 78 7.54 -12.39 9.80
C LEU A 78 7.61 -13.56 10.78
N GLN A 79 8.30 -14.65 10.42
CA GLN A 79 8.53 -15.80 11.30
C GLN A 79 9.43 -15.46 12.49
N SER A 80 10.40 -14.55 12.35
CA SER A 80 11.20 -14.03 13.47
C SER A 80 10.39 -13.11 14.39
N MET A 81 9.45 -12.33 13.85
CA MET A 81 8.53 -11.51 14.66
C MET A 81 7.46 -12.36 15.36
N MET A 82 6.95 -13.39 14.69
CA MET A 82 5.92 -14.28 15.23
C MET A 82 6.49 -15.37 16.15
N GLY A 83 7.73 -15.82 15.88
CA GLY A 83 8.53 -16.68 16.76
C GLY A 83 9.03 -15.98 18.02
N GLY A 84 8.92 -14.64 18.09
CA GLY A 84 9.12 -13.87 19.32
C GLY A 84 7.86 -13.73 20.19
N ALA A 85 6.68 -14.15 19.70
CA ALA A 85 5.39 -13.95 20.39
C ALA A 85 4.49 -15.21 20.48
N GLY A 86 4.91 -16.38 19.98
CA GLY A 86 4.11 -17.60 20.16
C GLY A 86 4.67 -18.88 19.52
N GLY A 87 5.47 -19.62 20.29
CA GLY A 87 5.67 -21.08 20.16
C GLY A 87 7.13 -21.54 19.93
N PRO A 88 7.56 -22.73 20.41
CA PRO A 88 6.94 -23.71 21.31
C PRO A 88 7.79 -23.86 22.59
N GLY A 89 7.49 -23.09 23.64
CA GLY A 89 8.20 -23.18 24.93
C GLY A 89 7.31 -22.97 26.16
N GLY A 90 6.00 -22.78 25.98
CA GLY A 90 5.06 -22.45 27.05
C GLY A 90 4.49 -23.64 27.84
N MET A 91 5.02 -24.87 27.68
CA MET A 91 4.50 -26.07 28.38
C MET A 91 5.59 -27.05 28.82
N ALA A 92 6.80 -26.58 29.15
CA ALA A 92 7.83 -27.47 29.69
C ALA A 92 8.68 -26.75 30.74
N GLY A 93 8.21 -26.72 31.98
CA GLY A 93 9.00 -26.19 33.09
C GLY A 93 8.20 -25.78 34.32
N LEU A 94 7.26 -26.61 34.79
CA LEU A 94 6.84 -26.53 36.19
C LEU A 94 7.91 -27.24 37.04
N PRO A 95 8.60 -26.55 37.96
CA PRO A 95 9.41 -27.23 38.96
C PRO A 95 8.49 -27.99 39.93
N ARG A 96 9.01 -29.11 40.44
CA ARG A 96 8.33 -29.98 41.41
C ARG A 96 7.95 -29.24 42.69
#